data_AF-A0A2U1XLL4-F1
#
_entry.id   AF-A0A2U1XLL4-F1
#
_cell.length_a   1.000
_cell.length_b   1.000
_cell.length_c   1.000
_cell.angle_alpha   90.00
_cell.angle_beta   90.00
_cell.angle_gamma   90.00
#
_symmetry.space_group_name_H-M   'P 1'
#
loop_
_entity.id
_entity.type
_entity.pdbx_description
1 polymer ?
#
loop_
_entity_poly.entity_id
_entity_poly.type
_entity_poly.pdbx_seq_one_letter_code
_entity_poly.pdbx_strand_id
1 'polypeptide(L)'
;MMISGQSVASTAVTVKSAKVSADARANATADGGAATATATAGGSAVKKDFATVAKDARATLDAVYQQRGKAMDMHTSGKDWEAAFKGMDRRALYAVASNAGGQFSKDEQGAADFLMGKQVEQAQGIDSANPASIAAFQGNLANAMKAGAKFLDSVSDEEKQSVNWAMSRASMQQSHEMLAERDGQPVENLDSDNPLVKVIKAALSAAKGDPARERSEGRIDSLESLKSQPWAKGLEAQIDQAHRASTKQGALLDSKV
;
A
#
# COMPACT_ATOMS: atom_id res chain seq x y z
N MET A 1 39.62 -8.10 -49.44
CA MET A 1 38.60 -9.01 -48.87
C MET A 1 37.42 -8.13 -48.48
N MET A 2 36.42 -8.07 -49.36
CA MET A 2 35.19 -7.27 -49.27
C MET A 2 34.00 -8.23 -49.38
N ILE A 3 32.99 -8.10 -48.51
CA ILE A 3 31.66 -8.73 -48.65
C ILE A 3 30.70 -7.68 -48.07
N SER A 4 30.05 -6.84 -48.88
CA SER A 4 28.79 -7.05 -49.65
C SER A 4 27.58 -7.42 -48.77
N GLY A 5 26.52 -6.61 -48.90
CA GLY A 5 25.35 -6.64 -48.03
C GLY A 5 24.24 -7.60 -48.44
N GLN A 6 23.18 -7.63 -47.62
CA GLN A 6 21.81 -7.90 -48.09
C GLN A 6 20.77 -7.49 -47.05
N SER A 7 19.71 -6.89 -47.57
CA SER A 7 18.48 -6.43 -46.92
C SER A 7 17.36 -7.43 -47.23
N VAL A 8 16.50 -7.75 -46.27
CA VAL A 8 15.14 -8.32 -46.44
C VAL A 8 14.29 -7.85 -45.26
N ALA A 9 13.35 -6.92 -45.45
CA ALA A 9 11.98 -7.06 -45.96
C ALA A 9 10.94 -7.38 -44.86
N SER A 10 10.04 -6.43 -44.66
CA SER A 10 8.88 -6.45 -43.77
C SER A 10 7.74 -7.29 -44.34
N THR A 11 6.98 -7.97 -43.47
CA THR A 11 5.69 -8.58 -43.84
C THR A 11 4.61 -8.10 -42.88
N ALA A 12 3.72 -7.25 -43.39
CA ALA A 12 2.45 -6.90 -42.76
C ALA A 12 1.40 -7.94 -43.16
N VAL A 13 0.57 -8.38 -42.21
CA VAL A 13 -0.68 -9.11 -42.51
C VAL A 13 -1.85 -8.36 -41.90
N THR A 14 -2.69 -7.87 -42.80
CA THR A 14 -4.00 -7.26 -42.59
C THR A 14 -4.99 -8.26 -42.01
N VAL A 15 -5.75 -7.87 -40.97
CA VAL A 15 -7.00 -8.55 -40.61
C VAL A 15 -8.16 -7.56 -40.63
N LYS A 16 -9.17 -7.97 -41.38
CA LYS A 16 -10.37 -7.26 -41.85
C LYS A 16 -11.39 -7.07 -40.72
N SER A 17 -11.93 -5.86 -40.58
CA SER A 17 -13.04 -5.55 -39.67
C SER A 17 -14.39 -6.04 -40.23
N ALA A 18 -15.23 -6.61 -39.36
CA ALA A 18 -16.66 -6.79 -39.60
C ALA A 18 -17.46 -6.44 -38.32
N LYS A 19 -18.49 -5.61 -38.49
CA LYS A 19 -19.58 -5.23 -37.56
C LYS A 19 -20.86 -5.72 -38.27
N VAL A 20 -21.95 -6.25 -37.71
CA VAL A 20 -22.87 -5.94 -36.59
C VAL A 20 -23.74 -7.24 -36.41
N SER A 21 -24.40 -7.65 -35.33
CA SER A 21 -25.53 -7.07 -34.57
C SER A 21 -25.99 -8.06 -33.50
N ALA A 22 -26.65 -7.52 -32.47
CA ALA A 22 -27.17 -8.17 -31.27
C ALA A 22 -28.38 -9.10 -31.49
N ASP A 23 -28.53 -10.15 -30.66
CA ASP A 23 -29.72 -10.34 -29.83
C ASP A 23 -29.49 -11.38 -28.71
N ALA A 24 -30.27 -11.26 -27.64
CA ALA A 24 -30.07 -11.83 -26.31
C ALA A 24 -30.34 -13.34 -26.19
N ARG A 25 -29.65 -14.00 -25.23
CA ARG A 25 -30.24 -14.90 -24.21
C ARG A 25 -29.20 -15.35 -23.19
N ALA A 26 -29.62 -15.32 -21.92
CA ALA A 26 -28.89 -15.76 -20.76
C ALA A 26 -28.53 -17.25 -20.80
N ASN A 27 -27.31 -17.60 -20.36
CA ASN A 27 -27.12 -18.76 -19.49
C ASN A 27 -25.84 -18.62 -18.67
N ALA A 28 -25.91 -19.08 -17.43
CA ALA A 28 -24.86 -19.01 -16.43
C ALA A 28 -23.68 -19.92 -16.77
N THR A 29 -22.45 -19.42 -16.54
CA THR A 29 -21.31 -20.27 -16.16
C THR A 29 -20.39 -19.48 -15.25
N ALA A 30 -20.08 -20.10 -14.12
CA ALA A 30 -19.07 -19.69 -13.17
C ALA A 30 -17.66 -19.71 -13.80
N ASP A 31 -16.77 -19.00 -13.10
CA ASP A 31 -15.32 -19.14 -13.03
C ASP A 31 -14.51 -17.99 -13.65
N GLY A 32 -13.51 -17.56 -12.88
CA GLY A 32 -12.69 -16.36 -13.14
C GLY A 32 -12.77 -15.32 -12.03
N GLY A 33 -12.57 -15.74 -10.78
CA GLY A 33 -12.43 -14.85 -9.63
C GLY A 33 -11.17 -13.98 -9.72
N ALA A 34 -11.25 -12.84 -10.40
CA ALA A 34 -10.38 -11.71 -10.11
C ALA A 34 -10.90 -11.07 -8.82
N ALA A 35 -10.30 -11.45 -7.69
CA ALA A 35 -10.55 -10.78 -6.42
C ALA A 35 -9.97 -9.36 -6.49
N THR A 36 -10.76 -8.40 -7.00
CA THR A 36 -10.56 -6.99 -6.70
C THR A 36 -10.63 -6.83 -5.19
N ALA A 37 -9.47 -6.62 -4.55
CA ALA A 37 -9.37 -6.12 -3.19
C ALA A 37 -10.03 -4.74 -3.14
N THR A 38 -11.35 -4.75 -2.95
CA THR A 38 -12.13 -3.54 -2.77
C THR A 38 -11.91 -3.10 -1.32
N ALA A 39 -11.21 -1.97 -1.14
CA ALA A 39 -11.35 -1.20 0.07
C ALA A 39 -12.82 -0.77 0.13
N THR A 40 -13.63 -1.48 0.92
CA THR A 40 -15.06 -1.18 1.04
C THR A 40 -15.22 0.11 1.85
N ALA A 41 -15.41 1.22 1.14
CA ALA A 41 -15.99 2.42 1.70
C ALA A 41 -17.48 2.48 1.34
N GLY A 42 -18.34 2.60 2.35
CA GLY A 42 -19.65 3.26 2.20
C GLY A 42 -20.90 2.37 2.30
N GLY A 43 -21.27 2.00 3.53
CA GLY A 43 -22.67 1.80 3.92
C GLY A 43 -22.83 2.38 5.33
N SER A 44 -23.90 3.15 5.57
CA SER A 44 -24.21 3.83 6.85
C SER A 44 -24.54 2.87 8.00
N ALA A 45 -23.67 1.90 8.25
CA ALA A 45 -23.53 1.28 9.55
C ALA A 45 -22.67 2.23 10.41
N VAL A 46 -23.06 2.45 11.66
CA VAL A 46 -22.21 3.12 12.64
C VAL A 46 -20.83 2.47 12.57
N LYS A 47 -19.81 3.24 12.19
CA LYS A 47 -18.43 2.75 12.12
C LYS A 47 -18.06 2.31 13.53
N LYS A 48 -17.79 1.01 13.71
CA LYS A 48 -17.31 0.50 15.00
C LYS A 48 -16.10 1.31 15.44
N ASP A 49 -16.05 1.68 16.72
CA ASP A 49 -14.86 2.32 17.28
C ASP A 49 -13.65 1.38 17.18
N PHE A 50 -12.45 1.96 17.15
CA PHE A 50 -11.23 1.18 16.90
C PHE A 50 -10.92 0.17 18.02
N ALA A 51 -11.33 0.45 19.27
CA ALA A 51 -11.13 -0.50 20.36
C ALA A 51 -12.02 -1.74 20.19
N THR A 52 -13.24 -1.58 19.69
CA THR A 52 -14.11 -2.70 19.32
C THR A 52 -13.52 -3.49 18.14
N VAL A 53 -12.97 -2.82 17.13
CA VAL A 53 -12.26 -3.51 16.03
C VAL A 53 -11.10 -4.37 16.54
N ALA A 54 -10.30 -3.83 17.47
CA ALA A 54 -9.18 -4.56 18.06
C ALA A 54 -9.65 -5.80 18.85
N LYS A 55 -10.75 -5.68 19.61
CA LYS A 55 -11.35 -6.82 20.35
C LYS A 55 -11.89 -7.89 19.40
N ASP A 56 -12.57 -7.50 18.33
CA ASP A 56 -13.08 -8.44 17.32
C ASP A 56 -11.92 -9.19 16.62
N ALA A 57 -10.82 -8.50 16.32
CA ALA A 57 -9.63 -9.11 15.75
C ALA A 57 -8.97 -10.11 16.71
N ARG A 58 -8.84 -9.77 18.01
CA ARG A 58 -8.35 -10.68 19.05
C ARG A 58 -9.22 -11.93 19.17
N ALA A 59 -10.53 -11.77 19.24
CA ALA A 59 -11.48 -12.89 19.31
C ALA A 59 -11.36 -13.82 18.09
N THR A 60 -11.13 -13.25 16.91
CA THR A 60 -10.91 -14.03 15.67
C THR A 60 -9.63 -14.87 15.76
N LEU A 61 -8.51 -14.28 16.18
CA LEU A 61 -7.25 -15.02 16.36
C LEU A 61 -7.35 -16.10 17.44
N ASP A 62 -8.05 -15.81 18.54
CA ASP A 62 -8.26 -16.78 19.62
C ASP A 62 -9.07 -17.98 19.15
N ALA A 63 -10.12 -17.75 18.34
CA ALA A 63 -10.88 -18.84 17.73
C ALA A 63 -10.00 -19.73 16.83
N VAL A 64 -9.07 -19.12 16.07
CA VAL A 64 -8.10 -19.87 15.26
C VAL A 64 -7.17 -20.71 16.15
N TYR A 65 -6.68 -20.17 17.27
CA TYR A 65 -5.84 -20.92 18.21
C TYR A 65 -6.56 -22.07 18.87
N GLN A 66 -7.83 -21.89 19.25
CA GLN A 66 -8.66 -22.97 19.79
C GLN A 66 -8.84 -24.11 18.77
N GLN A 67 -9.08 -23.78 17.50
CA GLN A 67 -9.19 -24.79 16.43
C GLN A 67 -7.88 -25.54 16.17
N ARG A 68 -6.74 -24.84 16.29
CA ARG A 68 -5.40 -25.42 16.08
C ARG A 68 -4.86 -26.18 17.30
N GLY A 69 -5.41 -25.93 18.50
CA GLY A 69 -4.91 -26.47 19.76
C GLY A 69 -3.57 -25.88 20.24
N LYS A 70 -3.04 -24.87 19.54
CA LYS A 70 -1.81 -24.15 19.92
C LYS A 70 -1.78 -22.74 19.35
N ALA A 71 -1.10 -21.83 20.05
CA ALA A 71 -0.81 -20.50 19.53
C ALA A 71 0.14 -20.57 18.33
N MET A 72 0.04 -19.58 17.45
CA MET A 72 1.02 -19.38 16.37
C MET A 72 2.20 -18.55 16.88
N ASP A 73 3.36 -18.77 16.26
CA ASP A 73 4.65 -18.22 16.65
C ASP A 73 5.55 -17.97 15.43
N MET A 74 6.80 -17.58 15.66
CA MET A 74 7.83 -17.39 14.63
C MET A 74 8.09 -18.61 13.72
N HIS A 75 7.70 -19.83 14.12
CA HIS A 75 7.84 -21.04 13.30
C HIS A 75 6.59 -21.34 12.45
N THR A 76 5.53 -20.55 12.63
CA THR A 76 4.31 -20.68 11.85
C THR A 76 4.52 -20.15 10.43
N SER A 77 4.11 -20.94 9.44
CA SER A 77 4.31 -20.59 8.03
C SER A 77 3.50 -19.35 7.63
N GLY A 78 3.98 -18.60 6.63
CA GLY A 78 3.24 -17.45 6.09
C GLY A 78 1.84 -17.81 5.59
N LYS A 79 1.65 -19.02 5.04
CA LYS A 79 0.32 -19.52 4.62
C LYS A 79 -0.63 -19.75 5.80
N ASP A 80 -0.10 -20.23 6.92
CA ASP A 80 -0.90 -20.42 8.13
C ASP A 80 -1.29 -19.08 8.75
N TRP A 81 -0.39 -18.10 8.73
CA TRP A 81 -0.70 -16.73 9.11
C TRP A 81 -1.77 -16.11 8.19
N GLU A 82 -1.62 -16.23 6.88
CA GLU A 82 -2.64 -15.80 5.90
C GLU A 82 -4.01 -16.44 6.18
N ALA A 83 -4.04 -17.73 6.49
CA ALA A 83 -5.26 -18.44 6.83
C ALA A 83 -5.88 -17.94 8.14
N ALA A 84 -5.07 -17.61 9.14
CA ALA A 84 -5.54 -17.12 10.43
C ALA A 84 -6.11 -15.68 10.37
N PHE A 85 -5.55 -14.85 9.50
CA PHE A 85 -6.03 -13.49 9.24
C PHE A 85 -7.15 -13.44 8.19
N LYS A 86 -7.53 -14.58 7.62
CA LYS A 86 -8.55 -14.66 6.58
C LYS A 86 -9.87 -14.07 7.09
N GLY A 87 -10.38 -13.07 6.36
CA GLY A 87 -11.63 -12.38 6.69
C GLY A 87 -11.44 -11.12 7.54
N MET A 88 -10.23 -10.84 8.04
CA MET A 88 -9.91 -9.53 8.59
C MET A 88 -9.71 -8.52 7.47
N ASP A 89 -10.39 -7.38 7.58
CA ASP A 89 -10.13 -6.24 6.70
C ASP A 89 -8.83 -5.52 7.08
N ARG A 90 -8.41 -4.55 6.26
CA ARG A 90 -7.19 -3.78 6.50
C ARG A 90 -7.20 -3.04 7.84
N ARG A 91 -8.36 -2.56 8.29
CA ARG A 91 -8.47 -1.81 9.56
C ARG A 91 -8.26 -2.75 10.76
N ALA A 92 -8.79 -3.97 10.69
CA ALA A 92 -8.53 -5.03 11.66
C ALA A 92 -7.05 -5.47 11.64
N LEU A 93 -6.47 -5.68 10.46
CA LEU A 93 -5.03 -5.95 10.33
C LEU A 93 -4.19 -4.83 10.98
N TYR A 94 -4.54 -3.57 10.75
CA TYR A 94 -3.85 -2.45 11.37
C TYR A 94 -4.02 -2.44 12.90
N ALA A 95 -5.20 -2.81 13.44
CA ALA A 95 -5.39 -2.96 14.87
C ALA A 95 -4.45 -4.02 15.47
N VAL A 96 -4.22 -5.13 14.76
CA VAL A 96 -3.25 -6.14 15.17
C VAL A 96 -1.81 -5.62 15.05
N ALA A 97 -1.43 -5.09 13.89
CA ALA A 97 -0.07 -4.60 13.60
C ALA A 97 0.37 -3.47 14.55
N SER A 98 -0.55 -2.56 14.91
CA SER A 98 -0.29 -1.46 15.85
C SER A 98 -0.36 -1.86 17.32
N ASN A 99 -0.63 -3.14 17.62
CA ASN A 99 -0.89 -3.64 18.96
C ASN A 99 -2.00 -2.86 19.69
N ALA A 100 -3.11 -2.57 19.02
CA ALA A 100 -4.20 -1.78 19.57
C ALA A 100 -4.74 -2.45 20.85
N GLY A 101 -4.68 -1.72 21.97
CA GLY A 101 -5.09 -2.23 23.28
C GLY A 101 -4.08 -3.16 23.96
N GLY A 102 -2.88 -3.36 23.41
CA GLY A 102 -1.81 -4.13 24.04
C GLY A 102 -2.05 -5.64 24.09
N GLN A 103 -2.92 -6.17 23.24
CA GLN A 103 -3.44 -7.54 23.29
C GLN A 103 -2.86 -8.49 22.23
N PHE A 104 -1.90 -8.02 21.43
CA PHE A 104 -1.31 -8.78 20.33
C PHE A 104 0.18 -9.06 20.56
N SER A 105 0.60 -10.29 20.25
CA SER A 105 2.00 -10.70 20.31
C SER A 105 2.82 -10.03 19.21
N LYS A 106 4.15 -10.05 19.34
CA LYS A 106 5.05 -9.53 18.29
C LYS A 106 4.94 -10.32 16.99
N ASP A 107 4.70 -11.63 17.07
CA ASP A 107 4.55 -12.48 15.89
C ASP A 107 3.24 -12.16 15.16
N GLU A 108 2.15 -11.93 15.91
CA GLU A 108 0.87 -11.47 15.35
C GLU A 108 1.00 -10.09 14.69
N GLN A 109 1.69 -9.15 15.35
CA GLN A 109 1.96 -7.83 14.81
C GLN A 109 2.75 -7.92 13.50
N GLY A 110 3.84 -8.69 13.48
CA GLY A 110 4.70 -8.86 12.31
C GLY A 110 3.98 -9.54 11.14
N ALA A 111 3.15 -10.54 11.42
CA ALA A 111 2.33 -11.20 10.41
C ALA A 111 1.26 -10.25 9.84
N ALA A 112 0.59 -9.46 10.68
CA ALA A 112 -0.38 -8.47 10.22
C ALA A 112 0.27 -7.37 9.37
N ASP A 113 1.42 -6.84 9.80
CA ASP A 113 2.19 -5.83 9.05
C ASP A 113 2.64 -6.38 7.69
N PHE A 114 3.12 -7.62 7.64
CA PHE A 114 3.46 -8.31 6.39
C PHE A 114 2.26 -8.40 5.43
N LEU A 115 1.08 -8.77 5.93
CA LEU A 115 -0.14 -8.86 5.11
C LEU A 115 -0.60 -7.47 4.62
N MET A 116 -0.47 -6.44 5.44
CA MET A 116 -0.73 -5.06 5.01
C MET A 116 0.22 -4.61 3.89
N GLY A 117 1.49 -5.03 3.96
CA GLY A 117 2.48 -4.85 2.89
C GLY A 117 2.08 -5.57 1.60
N LYS A 118 1.65 -6.83 1.68
CA LYS A 118 1.13 -7.57 0.51
C LYS A 118 -0.07 -6.88 -0.15
N GLN A 119 -0.97 -6.29 0.62
CA GLN A 119 -2.10 -5.54 0.05
C GLN A 119 -1.64 -4.32 -0.74
N VAL A 120 -0.57 -3.64 -0.28
CA VAL A 120 0.05 -2.54 -1.02
C VAL A 120 0.68 -3.07 -2.31
N GLU A 121 1.47 -4.14 -2.24
CA GLU A 121 2.08 -4.78 -3.43
C GLU A 121 1.04 -5.16 -4.48
N GLN A 122 -0.08 -5.75 -4.04
CA GLN A 122 -1.22 -6.07 -4.91
C GLN A 122 -1.82 -4.82 -5.56
N ALA A 123 -1.98 -3.73 -4.81
CA ALA A 123 -2.44 -2.46 -5.37
C ALA A 123 -1.45 -1.87 -6.40
N GLN A 124 -0.16 -2.17 -6.26
CA GLN A 124 0.89 -1.82 -7.23
C GLN A 124 0.93 -2.78 -8.44
N GLY A 125 0.06 -3.79 -8.47
CA GLY A 125 -0.03 -4.78 -9.55
C GLY A 125 0.92 -5.96 -9.38
N ILE A 126 1.53 -6.16 -8.21
CA ILE A 126 2.34 -7.33 -7.92
C ILE A 126 1.43 -8.45 -7.42
N ASP A 127 1.40 -9.55 -8.17
CA ASP A 127 0.71 -10.77 -7.80
C ASP A 127 1.74 -11.89 -7.59
N SER A 128 1.88 -12.31 -6.34
CA SER A 128 2.78 -13.41 -5.95
C SER A 128 2.48 -14.76 -6.63
N ALA A 129 1.25 -14.96 -7.13
CA ALA A 129 0.87 -16.15 -7.88
C ALA A 129 1.21 -16.05 -9.37
N ASN A 130 1.52 -14.85 -9.88
CA ASN A 130 1.80 -14.60 -11.28
C ASN A 130 3.18 -13.93 -11.46
N PRO A 131 4.24 -14.71 -11.78
CA PRO A 131 5.58 -14.16 -12.00
C PRO A 131 5.65 -13.06 -13.08
N ALA A 132 4.74 -13.07 -14.07
CA ALA A 132 4.70 -12.04 -15.11
C ALA A 132 4.26 -10.66 -14.56
N SER A 133 3.56 -10.63 -13.42
CA SER A 133 3.18 -9.39 -12.74
C SER A 133 4.40 -8.56 -12.31
N ILE A 134 5.49 -9.22 -11.93
CA ILE A 134 6.75 -8.56 -11.55
C ILE A 134 7.36 -7.84 -12.76
N ALA A 135 7.36 -8.49 -13.93
CA ALA A 135 7.84 -7.86 -15.16
C ALA A 135 6.95 -6.67 -15.58
N ALA A 136 5.63 -6.80 -15.44
CA ALA A 136 4.69 -5.71 -15.68
C ALA A 136 4.90 -4.53 -14.72
N PHE A 137 5.12 -4.81 -13.44
CA PHE A 137 5.47 -3.81 -12.41
C PHE A 137 6.75 -3.07 -12.79
N GLN A 138 7.82 -3.80 -13.17
CA GLN A 138 9.10 -3.20 -13.57
C GLN A 138 8.99 -2.36 -14.86
N GLY A 139 8.13 -2.76 -15.80
CA GLY A 139 7.87 -2.01 -17.02
C GLY A 139 7.03 -0.73 -16.81
N ASN A 140 6.41 -0.55 -15.64
CA ASN A 140 5.51 0.58 -15.38
C ASN A 140 5.59 1.10 -13.92
N LEU A 141 6.82 1.26 -13.42
CA LEU A 141 7.07 1.59 -12.01
C LEU A 141 6.38 2.89 -11.57
N ALA A 142 6.37 3.94 -12.40
CA ALA A 142 5.74 5.21 -12.03
C ALA A 142 4.23 5.03 -11.77
N ASN A 143 3.52 4.28 -12.62
CA ASN A 143 2.09 4.00 -12.39
C ASN A 143 1.87 3.05 -11.21
N ALA A 144 2.79 2.11 -10.96
CA ALA A 144 2.73 1.27 -9.78
C ALA A 144 2.87 2.10 -8.49
N MET A 145 3.81 3.04 -8.42
CA MET A 145 3.94 3.96 -7.28
C MET A 145 2.69 4.82 -7.08
N LYS A 146 2.09 5.31 -8.18
CA LYS A 146 0.81 6.02 -8.15
C LYS A 146 -0.31 5.14 -7.57
N ALA A 147 -0.42 3.89 -8.02
CA ALA A 147 -1.46 2.98 -7.57
C ALA A 147 -1.32 2.67 -6.06
N GLY A 148 -0.09 2.44 -5.60
CA GLY A 148 0.20 2.30 -4.17
C GLY A 148 -0.20 3.55 -3.36
N ALA A 149 0.15 4.74 -3.85
CA ALA A 149 -0.22 6.00 -3.21
C ALA A 149 -1.76 6.16 -3.08
N LYS A 150 -2.49 5.92 -4.17
CA LYS A 150 -3.96 5.98 -4.18
C LYS A 150 -4.60 4.93 -3.27
N PHE A 151 -4.01 3.74 -3.18
CA PHE A 151 -4.46 2.72 -2.25
C PHE A 151 -4.24 3.15 -0.79
N LEU A 152 -3.08 3.72 -0.47
CA LEU A 152 -2.79 4.28 0.87
C LEU A 152 -3.72 5.45 1.22
N ASP A 153 -4.31 6.16 0.25
CA ASP A 153 -5.33 7.18 0.52
C ASP A 153 -6.69 6.57 0.91
N SER A 154 -6.93 5.30 0.60
CA SER A 154 -8.20 4.59 0.92
C SER A 154 -8.21 3.90 2.28
N VAL A 155 -7.08 3.88 2.99
CA VAL A 155 -6.94 3.15 4.25
C VAL A 155 -7.65 3.85 5.42
N SER A 156 -7.73 3.14 6.54
CA SER A 156 -8.41 3.60 7.76
C SER A 156 -7.82 4.91 8.34
N ASP A 157 -8.66 5.68 9.01
CA ASP A 157 -8.23 6.93 9.66
C ASP A 157 -7.20 6.68 10.77
N GLU A 158 -7.25 5.52 11.42
CA GLU A 158 -6.27 5.13 12.44
C GLU A 158 -4.90 4.87 11.82
N GLU A 159 -4.84 4.18 10.68
CA GLU A 159 -3.58 3.96 9.95
C GLU A 159 -2.98 5.27 9.45
N LYS A 160 -3.82 6.21 8.98
CA LYS A 160 -3.40 7.55 8.50
C LYS A 160 -2.79 8.46 9.56
N GLN A 161 -2.92 8.10 10.85
CA GLN A 161 -2.29 8.83 11.94
C GLN A 161 -0.86 8.35 12.22
N SER A 162 -0.44 7.23 11.61
CA SER A 162 0.88 6.66 11.85
C SER A 162 1.99 7.31 11.03
N VAL A 163 3.19 7.36 11.61
CA VAL A 163 4.41 7.81 10.92
C VAL A 163 4.74 6.90 9.75
N ASN A 164 4.61 5.58 9.92
CA ASN A 164 4.88 4.60 8.87
C ASN A 164 4.02 4.85 7.62
N TRP A 165 2.69 5.01 7.80
CA TRP A 165 1.80 5.34 6.69
C TRP A 165 2.20 6.65 6.01
N ALA A 166 2.48 7.71 6.77
CA ALA A 166 2.81 9.01 6.21
C ALA A 166 4.12 8.95 5.40
N MET A 167 5.12 8.22 5.91
CA MET A 167 6.38 7.96 5.22
C MET A 167 6.17 7.17 3.93
N SER A 168 5.44 6.05 3.98
CA SER A 168 5.14 5.24 2.79
C SER A 168 4.39 6.04 1.73
N ARG A 169 3.37 6.81 2.12
CA ARG A 169 2.57 7.62 1.21
C ARG A 169 3.36 8.75 0.55
N ALA A 170 4.21 9.44 1.31
CA ALA A 170 5.11 10.46 0.77
C ALA A 170 6.17 9.86 -0.17
N SER A 171 6.73 8.71 0.19
CA SER A 171 7.75 8.01 -0.60
C SER A 171 7.21 7.52 -1.95
N MET A 172 5.98 7.01 -1.97
CA MET A 172 5.32 6.60 -3.21
C MET A 172 5.03 7.79 -4.13
N GLN A 173 4.60 8.94 -3.59
CA GLN A 173 4.44 10.15 -4.38
C GLN A 173 5.78 10.61 -4.96
N GLN A 174 6.81 10.75 -4.12
CA GLN A 174 8.15 11.17 -4.57
C GLN A 174 8.71 10.21 -5.64
N SER A 175 8.50 8.90 -5.47
CA SER A 175 8.95 7.90 -6.44
C SER A 175 8.17 7.98 -7.74
N HIS A 176 6.85 8.20 -7.70
CA HIS A 176 6.04 8.43 -8.90
C HIS A 176 6.57 9.63 -9.68
N GLU A 177 6.75 10.78 -9.01
CA GLU A 177 7.25 12.01 -9.63
C GLU A 177 8.63 11.79 -10.28
N MET A 178 9.57 11.23 -9.52
CA MET A 178 10.93 10.95 -10.02
C MET A 178 10.94 9.99 -11.21
N LEU A 179 10.17 8.91 -11.16
CA LEU A 179 10.13 7.90 -12.23
C LEU A 179 9.41 8.43 -13.47
N ALA A 180 8.32 9.17 -13.29
CA ALA A 180 7.60 9.79 -14.39
C ALA A 180 8.47 10.83 -15.10
N GLU A 181 9.19 11.68 -14.36
CA GLU A 181 10.18 12.61 -14.91
C GLU A 181 11.27 11.88 -15.71
N ARG A 182 11.87 10.84 -15.12
CA ARG A 182 12.94 10.04 -15.75
C ARG A 182 12.49 9.40 -17.07
N ASP A 183 11.26 8.89 -17.08
CA ASP A 183 10.72 8.10 -18.19
C ASP A 183 9.94 8.97 -19.21
N GLY A 184 9.88 10.30 -19.01
CA GLY A 184 9.13 11.22 -19.86
C GLY A 184 7.61 11.00 -19.81
N GLN A 185 7.10 10.42 -18.72
CA GLN A 185 5.68 10.20 -18.49
C GLN A 185 5.03 11.43 -17.82
N PRO A 186 3.71 11.61 -17.95
CA PRO A 186 3.02 12.67 -17.22
C PRO A 186 3.18 12.50 -15.71
N VAL A 187 3.63 13.56 -15.04
CA VAL A 187 3.62 13.65 -13.57
C VAL A 187 2.20 14.01 -13.14
N GLU A 188 1.51 13.08 -12.49
CA GLU A 188 0.19 13.37 -11.91
C GLU A 188 0.34 14.05 -10.55
N ASN A 189 -0.58 14.98 -10.24
CA ASN A 189 -0.65 15.54 -8.90
C ASN A 189 -1.27 14.50 -7.95
N LEU A 190 -0.46 14.04 -6.98
CA LEU A 190 -0.84 13.09 -5.93
C LEU A 190 -0.72 13.69 -4.53
N ASP A 191 -0.78 15.02 -4.42
CA ASP A 191 -0.66 15.73 -3.15
C ASP A 191 -1.68 15.23 -2.13
N SER A 192 -1.19 14.87 -0.95
CA SER A 192 -2.03 14.47 0.19
C SER A 192 -2.40 15.69 1.01
N ASP A 193 -3.63 15.75 1.52
CA ASP A 193 -4.03 16.77 2.49
C ASP A 193 -3.45 16.56 3.89
N ASN A 194 -2.86 15.39 4.16
CA ASN A 194 -2.25 15.09 5.45
C ASN A 194 -0.99 15.95 5.66
N PRO A 195 -0.93 16.77 6.73
CA PRO A 195 0.20 17.67 6.98
C PRO A 195 1.54 16.95 7.09
N LEU A 196 1.58 15.77 7.73
CA LEU A 196 2.83 15.03 7.91
C LEU A 196 3.34 14.50 6.57
N VAL A 197 2.45 14.00 5.69
CA VAL A 197 2.82 13.59 4.32
C VAL A 197 3.42 14.76 3.56
N LYS A 198 2.81 15.96 3.61
CA LYS A 198 3.33 17.16 2.93
C LYS A 198 4.75 17.50 3.39
N VAL A 199 4.99 17.52 4.70
CA VAL A 199 6.33 17.84 5.25
C VAL A 199 7.36 16.79 4.88
N ILE A 200 7.02 15.50 5.00
CA ILE A 200 7.94 14.41 4.61
C ILE A 200 8.28 14.51 3.12
N LYS A 201 7.28 14.67 2.24
CA LYS A 201 7.50 14.80 0.80
C LYS A 201 8.40 15.98 0.48
N ALA A 202 8.12 17.15 1.06
CA ALA A 202 8.93 18.35 0.86
C ALA A 202 10.38 18.14 1.33
N ALA A 203 10.59 17.47 2.46
CA ALA A 203 11.91 17.16 2.99
C ALA A 203 12.70 16.21 2.07
N LEU A 204 12.05 15.14 1.57
CA LEU A 204 12.63 14.22 0.59
C LEU A 204 12.98 14.93 -0.72
N SER A 205 12.10 15.80 -1.22
CA SER A 205 12.36 16.60 -2.42
C SER A 205 13.54 17.55 -2.20
N ALA A 206 13.64 18.21 -1.04
CA ALA A 206 14.71 19.15 -0.73
C ALA A 206 16.08 18.48 -0.54
N ALA A 207 16.12 17.21 -0.14
CA ALA A 207 17.34 16.43 0.01
C ALA A 207 17.86 15.82 -1.31
N LYS A 208 17.04 15.78 -2.36
CA LYS A 208 17.39 15.17 -3.67
C LYS A 208 18.68 15.79 -4.21
N GLY A 209 19.69 14.95 -4.48
CA GLY A 209 20.97 15.38 -5.05
C GLY A 209 22.00 15.86 -4.03
N ASP A 210 21.69 15.81 -2.72
CA ASP A 210 22.66 15.95 -1.64
C ASP A 210 22.99 14.56 -1.08
N PRO A 211 24.17 13.97 -1.40
CA PRO A 211 24.52 12.62 -0.97
C PRO A 211 24.57 12.45 0.56
N ALA A 212 24.77 13.54 1.31
CA ALA A 212 24.79 13.49 2.77
C ALA A 212 23.39 13.46 3.38
N ARG A 213 22.35 13.76 2.60
CA ARG A 213 20.97 13.92 3.08
C ARG A 213 19.97 12.99 2.41
N GLU A 214 20.17 12.64 1.15
CA GLU A 214 19.17 11.92 0.35
C GLU A 214 18.95 10.47 0.81
N ARG A 215 19.93 9.86 1.48
CA ARG A 215 19.84 8.49 1.94
C ARG A 215 19.10 8.42 3.27
N SER A 216 18.05 7.62 3.32
CA SER A 216 17.39 7.25 4.59
C SER A 216 18.22 6.22 5.36
N GLU A 217 18.16 6.30 6.69
CA GLU A 217 18.89 5.46 7.61
C GLU A 217 17.94 4.66 8.52
N GLY A 218 18.19 3.36 8.65
CA GLY A 218 17.41 2.49 9.51
C GLY A 218 15.93 2.36 9.11
N ARG A 219 15.12 1.86 10.05
CA ARG A 219 13.67 1.77 9.90
C ARG A 219 13.04 3.08 10.38
N ILE A 220 12.05 3.58 9.63
CA ILE A 220 11.30 4.80 9.95
C ILE A 220 9.86 4.40 10.33
N ASP A 221 9.66 4.02 11.59
CA ASP A 221 8.35 3.59 12.12
C ASP A 221 7.85 4.48 13.27
N SER A 222 8.69 5.37 13.77
CA SER A 222 8.41 6.27 14.88
C SER A 222 8.78 7.73 14.57
N LEU A 223 8.16 8.66 15.29
CA LEU A 223 8.44 10.09 15.14
C LEU A 223 9.91 10.42 15.44
N GLU A 224 10.53 9.70 16.39
CA GLU A 224 11.95 9.83 16.70
C GLU A 224 12.81 9.40 15.51
N SER A 225 12.58 8.19 14.97
CA SER A 225 13.31 7.68 13.80
C SER A 225 13.11 8.53 12.55
N LEU A 226 11.96 9.18 12.40
CA LEU A 226 11.67 10.11 11.31
C LEU A 226 12.50 11.39 11.43
N LYS A 227 12.59 11.95 12.64
CA LYS A 227 13.36 13.17 12.90
C LYS A 227 14.87 12.95 12.86
N SER A 228 15.33 11.74 13.11
CA SER A 228 16.75 11.40 13.01
C SER A 228 17.25 11.27 11.57
N GLN A 229 16.36 11.32 10.57
CA GLN A 229 16.76 11.12 9.18
C GLN A 229 17.64 12.28 8.67
N PRO A 230 18.68 12.00 7.86
CA PRO A 230 19.53 13.04 7.29
C PRO A 230 18.76 14.10 6.47
N TRP A 231 17.74 13.67 5.72
CA TRP A 231 16.87 14.57 4.97
C TRP A 231 15.97 15.43 5.87
N ALA A 232 15.67 14.98 7.09
CA ALA A 232 14.81 15.68 8.05
C ALA A 232 15.54 16.78 8.85
N LYS A 233 16.88 16.84 8.76
CA LYS A 233 17.70 17.79 9.52
C LYS A 233 17.24 19.24 9.32
N GLY A 234 16.94 19.92 10.42
CA GLY A 234 16.42 21.30 10.45
C GLY A 234 14.91 21.43 10.23
N LEU A 235 14.19 20.32 10.06
CA LEU A 235 12.73 20.27 9.89
C LEU A 235 12.02 19.60 11.07
N GLU A 236 12.73 19.28 12.15
CA GLU A 236 12.25 18.50 13.28
C GLU A 236 11.01 19.14 13.93
N ALA A 237 11.03 20.47 14.10
CA ALA A 237 9.91 21.22 14.65
C ALA A 237 8.68 21.22 13.71
N GLN A 238 8.91 21.25 12.39
CA GLN A 238 7.83 21.19 11.40
C GLN A 238 7.21 19.79 11.37
N ILE A 239 8.04 18.75 11.45
CA ILE A 239 7.61 17.36 11.56
C ILE A 239 6.75 17.16 12.82
N ASP A 240 7.19 17.69 13.97
CA ASP A 240 6.42 17.62 15.22
C ASP A 240 5.07 18.34 15.12
N GLN A 241 5.04 19.52 14.49
CA GLN A 241 3.80 20.27 14.27
C GLN A 241 2.85 19.54 13.32
N ALA A 242 3.39 19.01 12.22
CA ALA A 242 2.63 18.31 11.20
C ALA A 242 2.06 16.99 11.72
N HIS A 243 2.82 16.23 12.51
CA HIS A 243 2.34 15.03 13.19
C HIS A 243 1.15 15.36 14.11
N ARG A 244 1.28 16.38 14.98
CA ARG A 244 0.17 16.82 15.85
C ARG A 244 -1.07 17.26 15.06
N ALA A 245 -0.87 17.98 13.94
CA ALA A 245 -1.97 18.42 13.10
C ALA A 245 -2.67 17.22 12.42
N SER A 246 -1.91 16.22 12.00
CA SER A 246 -2.42 15.00 11.37
C SER A 246 -3.25 14.16 12.34
N THR A 247 -2.80 13.99 13.58
CA THR A 247 -3.57 13.30 14.63
C THR A 247 -4.89 14.03 14.95
N LYS A 248 -4.86 15.37 15.03
CA LYS A 248 -6.07 16.18 15.24
C LYS A 248 -7.04 16.07 14.06
N GLN A 249 -6.53 16.07 12.83
CA GLN A 249 -7.35 15.88 11.64
C GLN A 249 -8.06 14.52 11.68
N GLY A 250 -7.34 13.44 12.04
CA GLY A 250 -7.94 12.11 12.23
C GLY A 250 -9.05 12.09 13.29
N ALA A 251 -8.82 12.71 14.45
CA ALA A 251 -9.83 12.78 15.53
C ALA A 251 -11.09 13.59 15.14
N LEU A 252 -10.94 14.63 14.31
CA LEU A 252 -12.07 15.42 13.82
C LEU A 252 -12.92 14.68 12.77
N LEU A 253 -12.34 13.73 12.05
CA LEU A 253 -13.07 12.88 11.11
C LEU A 253 -13.87 11.81 11.84
N ASP A 254 -13.32 11.25 12.93
CA ASP A 254 -13.98 10.22 13.74
C ASP A 254 -15.18 10.77 14.56
N SER A 255 -15.17 12.07 14.90
CA SER A 255 -16.25 12.72 15.67
C SER A 255 -17.45 13.21 14.83
N LYS A 256 -17.41 13.03 13.50
CA LYS A 256 -18.49 13.47 12.57
C LYS A 256 -19.35 12.32 12.05
N VAL A 257 -19.22 11.12 12.61
CA VAL A 257 -19.98 9.91 12.25
C VAL A 257 -20.81 9.46 13.45
#